data_AF-A0A7W0R046-F1
#
_entry.id   AF-A0A7W0R046-F1
#
_cell.length_a   1.000
_cell.length_b   1.000
_cell.length_c   1.000
_cell.angle_alpha   90.00
_cell.angle_beta   90.00
_cell.angle_gamma   90.00
#
_symmetry.space_group_name_H-M   'P 1'
#
loop_
_entity.id
_entity.type
_entity.pdbx_description
1 polymer ?
#
loop_
_entity_poly.entity_id
_entity_poly.type
_entity_poly.pdbx_seq_one_letter_code
_entity_poly.pdbx_strand_id
1 'polypeptide(L)'
;MAAEALEQSVLESKDKDQLLAIAKALGVKASARTKKSEIIDQILESTGSVARANGSAAPSGNGDGPVATEPPAEWELAIGGDADE
;
A
#
# COMPACT_ATOMS: atom_id res chain seq x y z
N MET A 1 3.99 -10.88 -10.73
CA MET A 1 5.27 -11.30 -11.33
C MET A 1 5.75 -10.42 -12.49
N ALA A 2 4.92 -9.87 -13.38
CA ALA A 2 5.41 -8.94 -14.42
C ALA A 2 5.58 -7.48 -13.93
N ALA A 3 4.68 -7.00 -13.07
CA ALA A 3 4.75 -5.64 -12.50
C ALA A 3 6.00 -5.45 -11.61
N GLU A 4 6.32 -6.44 -10.78
CA GLU A 4 7.46 -6.42 -9.86
C GLU A 4 8.81 -6.31 -10.60
N ALA A 5 8.96 -6.98 -11.74
CA ALA A 5 10.19 -6.92 -12.54
C ALA A 5 10.38 -5.54 -13.20
N LEU A 6 9.29 -4.90 -13.62
CA LEU A 6 9.32 -3.53 -14.14
C LEU A 6 9.64 -2.54 -13.02
N GLU A 7 9.03 -2.72 -11.85
CA GLU A 7 9.28 -1.90 -10.66
C GLU A 7 10.75 -1.98 -10.22
N GLN A 8 11.36 -3.18 -10.24
CA GLN A 8 12.80 -3.35 -9.97
C GLN A 8 13.67 -2.56 -10.95
N SER A 9 13.44 -2.69 -12.26
CA SER A 9 14.24 -2.01 -13.27
C SER A 9 14.20 -0.49 -13.13
N VAL A 10 13.03 0.06 -12.75
CA VAL A 10 12.84 1.49 -12.46
C VAL A 10 13.63 1.92 -11.22
N LEU A 11 13.64 1.12 -10.16
CA LEU A 11 14.39 1.39 -8.92
C LEU A 11 15.91 1.26 -9.14
N GLU A 12 16.35 0.27 -9.90
CA GLU A 12 17.77 0.08 -10.25
C GLU A 12 18.33 1.20 -11.11
N SER A 13 17.51 1.77 -11.99
CA SER A 13 17.89 2.93 -12.83
C SER A 13 18.03 4.24 -12.03
N LYS A 14 17.50 4.32 -10.79
CA LYS A 14 17.58 5.52 -9.94
C LYS A 14 18.88 5.59 -9.14
N ASP A 15 19.24 6.81 -8.74
CA ASP A 15 20.36 7.06 -7.83
C ASP A 15 20.08 6.65 -6.40
N LYS A 16 21.15 6.40 -5.63
CA LYS A 16 21.03 6.00 -4.22
C LYS A 16 20.31 7.06 -3.38
N ASP A 17 20.50 8.34 -3.67
CA ASP A 17 19.86 9.44 -2.95
C ASP A 17 18.35 9.49 -3.24
N GLN A 18 17.97 9.28 -4.51
CA GLN A 18 16.57 9.16 -4.93
C GLN A 18 15.88 7.97 -4.27
N LEU A 19 16.57 6.82 -4.18
CA LEU A 19 16.06 5.65 -3.46
C LEU A 19 15.82 5.94 -1.97
N LEU A 20 16.74 6.66 -1.32
CA LEU A 20 16.55 7.07 0.08
C LEU A 20 15.36 8.02 0.25
N ALA A 21 15.14 8.93 -0.70
CA ALA A 21 13.98 9.83 -0.67
C ALA A 21 12.65 9.06 -0.79
N ILE A 22 12.59 8.07 -1.68
CA ILE A 22 11.42 7.18 -1.83
C ILE A 22 11.20 6.37 -0.56
N ALA A 23 12.25 5.74 -0.03
CA ALA A 23 12.19 4.99 1.22
C ALA A 23 11.64 5.87 2.36
N LYS A 24 12.12 7.11 2.47
CA LYS A 24 11.65 8.07 3.47
C LYS A 24 10.17 8.45 3.28
N ALA A 25 9.71 8.62 2.04
CA ALA A 25 8.31 8.89 1.73
C ALA A 25 7.39 7.71 2.09
N LEU A 26 7.88 6.47 1.94
CA LEU A 26 7.20 5.24 2.33
C LEU A 26 7.32 4.91 3.83
N GLY A 27 8.07 5.71 4.61
CA GLY A 27 8.33 5.44 6.03
C GLY A 27 9.37 4.34 6.30
N VAL A 28 10.07 3.87 5.27
CA VAL A 28 11.15 2.88 5.37
C VAL A 28 12.43 3.56 5.86
N LYS A 29 13.06 2.99 6.90
CA LYS A 29 14.28 3.53 7.51
C LYS A 29 15.55 3.12 6.76
N ALA A 30 15.65 3.50 5.49
CA ALA A 30 16.88 3.34 4.71
C ALA A 30 17.90 4.44 5.05
N SER A 31 19.20 4.10 5.07
CA SER A 31 20.28 5.04 5.39
C SER A 31 21.37 5.02 4.31
N ALA A 32 22.15 6.10 4.18
CA ALA A 32 23.28 6.16 3.22
C ALA A 32 24.36 5.09 3.45
N ARG A 33 24.39 4.47 4.65
CA ARG A 33 25.25 3.32 4.97
C ARG A 33 24.74 2.00 4.39
N THR A 34 23.47 1.94 4.03
CA THR A 34 22.84 0.78 3.41
C THR A 34 23.31 0.64 1.95
N LYS A 35 23.48 -0.59 1.49
CA LYS A 35 23.83 -0.90 0.08
C LYS A 35 22.66 -0.54 -0.83
N LYS A 36 22.93 -0.16 -2.08
CA LYS A 36 21.88 0.23 -3.04
C LYS A 36 20.83 -0.88 -3.22
N SER A 37 21.27 -2.12 -3.46
CA SER A 37 20.38 -3.27 -3.62
C SER A 37 19.48 -3.48 -2.40
N GLU A 38 20.04 -3.44 -1.20
CA GLU A 38 19.31 -3.57 0.06
C GLU A 38 18.24 -2.45 0.26
N ILE A 39 18.49 -1.24 -0.23
CA ILE A 39 17.48 -0.16 -0.22
C ILE A 39 16.34 -0.49 -1.20
N ILE A 40 16.66 -1.04 -2.37
CA ILE A 40 15.67 -1.43 -3.39
C ILE A 40 14.77 -2.55 -2.85
N ASP A 41 15.34 -3.59 -2.22
CA ASP A 41 14.60 -4.68 -1.60
C ASP A 41 13.62 -4.16 -0.53
N GLN A 42 14.07 -3.28 0.37
CA GLN A 42 13.21 -2.69 1.40
C GLN A 42 12.07 -1.84 0.82
N ILE A 43 12.32 -1.11 -0.27
CA ILE A 43 11.28 -0.37 -0.97
C ILE A 43 10.27 -1.34 -1.58
N LEU A 44 10.72 -2.35 -2.32
CA LEU A 44 9.83 -3.33 -2.95
C LEU A 44 8.99 -4.10 -1.94
N GLU A 45 9.58 -4.49 -0.80
CA GLU A 45 8.83 -5.17 0.24
C GLU A 45 7.78 -4.26 0.87
N SER A 46 8.10 -2.99 1.13
CA SER A 46 7.12 -2.02 1.62
C SER A 46 6.01 -1.75 0.60
N THR A 47 6.38 -1.54 -0.67
CA THR A 47 5.44 -1.24 -1.75
C THR A 47 4.55 -2.46 -2.08
N GLY A 48 5.13 -3.66 -2.07
CA GLY A 48 4.43 -4.94 -2.23
C GLY A 48 3.53 -5.27 -1.04
N SER A 49 3.91 -4.86 0.18
CA SER A 49 3.07 -4.98 1.37
C SER A 49 1.86 -4.04 1.31
N VAL A 50 2.05 -2.79 0.86
CA VAL A 50 0.95 -1.84 0.61
C VAL A 50 0.04 -2.33 -0.51
N ALA A 51 0.61 -2.91 -1.58
CA ALA A 51 -0.15 -3.51 -2.67
C ALA A 51 -0.94 -4.74 -2.21
N ARG A 52 -0.38 -5.56 -1.31
CA ARG A 52 -1.11 -6.68 -0.68
C ARG A 52 -2.22 -6.21 0.27
N ALA A 53 -2.01 -5.12 1.01
CA ALA A 53 -3.03 -4.52 1.86
C ALA A 53 -4.20 -3.93 1.06
N ASN A 54 -3.96 -3.45 -0.17
CA ASN A 54 -5.01 -2.95 -1.07
C ASN A 54 -5.62 -4.02 -2.00
N GLY A 55 -4.99 -5.20 -2.11
CA GLY A 55 -5.31 -6.19 -3.14
C GLY A 55 -6.09 -7.42 -2.69
N SER A 56 -6.25 -7.68 -1.39
CA SER A 56 -7.13 -8.77 -0.93
C SER A 56 -7.44 -8.63 0.55
N ALA A 57 -8.73 -8.59 0.87
CA ALA A 57 -9.22 -8.86 2.20
C ALA A 57 -8.80 -10.28 2.62
N ALA A 58 -7.81 -10.38 3.50
CA ALA A 58 -7.67 -11.49 4.44
C ALA A 58 -6.75 -11.05 5.60
N PRO A 59 -7.29 -10.79 6.80
CA PRO A 59 -6.47 -10.59 7.97
C PRO A 59 -5.98 -11.98 8.44
N SER A 60 -4.69 -12.28 8.23
CA SER A 60 -4.03 -13.31 9.04
C SER A 60 -3.70 -12.66 10.38
N GLY A 61 -4.36 -13.16 11.42
CA GLY A 61 -4.65 -12.42 12.64
C GLY A 61 -3.56 -12.40 13.70
N ASN A 62 -3.66 -11.36 14.53
CA ASN A 62 -3.34 -11.40 15.94
C ASN A 62 -4.59 -10.86 16.65
N GLY A 63 -5.26 -11.74 17.40
CA GLY A 63 -6.59 -11.49 17.96
C GLY A 63 -6.61 -10.44 19.05
N ASP A 64 -7.64 -9.60 19.00
CA ASP A 64 -8.53 -9.24 20.12
C ASP A 64 -9.75 -8.52 19.46
N GLY A 65 -10.97 -9.07 19.60
CA GLY A 65 -12.20 -8.41 19.13
C GLY A 65 -12.78 -7.48 20.20
N PRO A 66 -14.03 -6.98 20.09
CA PRO A 66 -14.95 -6.89 18.95
C PRO A 66 -15.42 -5.42 18.71
N VAL A 67 -16.16 -5.15 17.63
CA VAL A 67 -17.37 -4.29 17.56
C VAL A 67 -17.48 -3.46 16.27
N ALA A 68 -18.48 -3.86 15.48
CA ALA A 68 -19.49 -3.09 14.75
C ALA A 68 -19.15 -1.88 13.85
N THR A 69 -19.94 -1.86 12.78
CA THR A 69 -20.31 -0.73 11.92
C THR A 69 -19.39 -0.52 10.73
N GLU A 70 -19.62 -1.38 9.74
CA GLU A 70 -19.60 -0.96 8.34
C GLU A 70 -20.54 0.25 8.20
N PRO A 71 -20.07 1.45 7.79
CA PRO A 71 -20.99 2.50 7.40
C PRO A 71 -21.64 2.05 6.07
N PRO A 72 -22.98 2.06 5.96
CA PRO A 72 -23.62 1.78 4.68
C PRO A 72 -23.14 2.81 3.67
N ALA A 73 -22.74 2.33 2.48
CA ALA A 73 -22.35 3.17 1.38
C ALA A 73 -23.48 4.17 1.07
N GLU A 74 -23.14 5.45 1.11
CA GLU A 74 -23.98 6.62 0.83
C GLU A 74 -24.57 6.69 -0.61
N TRP A 75 -24.44 5.62 -1.39
CA TRP A 75 -24.92 5.51 -2.77
C TRP A 75 -26.28 4.80 -2.89
N GLU A 76 -26.84 4.24 -1.81
CA GLU A 76 -28.09 3.45 -1.87
C GLU A 76 -29.34 4.18 -1.32
N LEU A 77 -29.24 5.46 -0.93
CA LEU A 77 -30.39 6.26 -0.45
C LEU A 77 -31.04 7.17 -1.52
N ALA A 78 -30.57 7.16 -2.77
CA ALA A 78 -31.09 8.06 -3.81
C ALA A 78 -32.17 7.45 -4.73
N ILE A 79 -32.60 6.20 -4.50
CA ILE A 79 -33.64 5.53 -5.30
C ILE A 79 -34.73 4.99 -4.36
N GLY A 80 -35.54 5.87 -3.79
CA GLY A 80 -36.70 5.46 -2.98
C GLY A 80 -37.31 6.61 -2.19
N GLY A 81 -38.37 7.21 -2.73
CA GLY A 81 -39.14 8.29 -2.13
C GLY A 81 -39.87 9.03 -3.26
N ASP A 82 -40.92 8.44 -3.85
CA ASP A 82 -42.32 8.67 -3.46
C ASP A 82 -42.65 10.17 -3.57
N ALA A 83 -43.27 10.63 -4.66
CA ALA A 83 -44.71 10.59 -4.83
C ALA A 83 -45.46 11.27 -3.66
N ASP A 84 -45.97 12.47 -3.94
CA ASP A 84 -47.27 13.05 -3.56
C ASP A 84 -47.19 14.53 -3.13
N GLU A 85 -48.13 15.29 -3.71
CA GLU A 85 -48.58 16.69 -3.53
C GLU A 85 -47.76 17.87 -4.11
#